data_AF-A0A2V5YYI8-F1
#
_entry.id   AF-A0A2V5YYI8-F1
#
_cell.length_a   1.000
_cell.length_b   1.000
_cell.length_c   1.000
_cell.angle_alpha   90.00
_cell.angle_beta   90.00
_cell.angle_gamma   90.00
#
_symmetry.space_group_name_H-M   'P 1'
#
loop_
_entity.id
_entity.type
_entity.pdbx_description
1 polymer ?
#
loop_
_entity_poly.entity_id
_entity_poly.type
_entity_poly.pdbx_seq_one_letter_code
_entity_poly.pdbx_strand_id
1 'polypeptide(L)'
;MERLLEAAPRTSETTKQYLREALKSYEQECFLASSVMLGVAAEGTSLDVAASFVSWQGRPAHKLKATLENSKQFYVYKLQQFEARLIAARGSIPPDLSENIEPNITTVLQLIRLTRNDAGYPTGRRIDAEDCYQNLVVYANSHRKLHRLKDYFDEHFDAEQS
;
A
#
# COMPACT_ATOMS: atom_id res chain seq x y z
N MET A 1 7.80 -8.70 -12.25
CA MET A 1 7.93 -9.02 -10.81
C MET A 1 9.36 -8.80 -10.30
N GLU A 2 10.37 -9.38 -10.95
CA GLU A 2 11.79 -9.27 -10.54
C GLU A 2 12.25 -7.83 -10.29
N ARG A 3 12.10 -6.94 -11.29
CA ARG A 3 12.44 -5.51 -11.15
C ARG A 3 11.76 -4.79 -9.98
N LEU A 4 10.56 -5.22 -9.61
CA LEU A 4 9.82 -4.66 -8.47
C LEU A 4 10.44 -5.14 -7.15
N LEU A 5 10.76 -6.42 -7.05
CA LEU A 5 11.37 -7.02 -5.86
C LEU A 5 12.84 -6.61 -5.67
N GLU A 6 13.58 -6.35 -6.75
CA GLU A 6 14.92 -5.76 -6.67
C GLU A 6 14.88 -4.36 -6.00
N ALA A 7 13.87 -3.57 -6.33
CA ALA A 7 13.67 -2.23 -5.77
C ALA A 7 12.96 -2.24 -4.40
N ALA A 8 12.39 -3.37 -4.00
CA ALA A 8 11.67 -3.56 -2.74
C ALA A 8 11.94 -4.97 -2.17
N PRO A 9 13.19 -5.29 -1.77
CA PRO A 9 13.54 -6.65 -1.38
C PRO A 9 12.83 -7.13 -0.11
N ARG A 10 12.39 -6.17 0.73
CA ARG A 10 11.66 -6.40 1.98
C ARG A 10 10.14 -6.55 1.81
N THR A 11 9.63 -6.69 0.58
CA THR A 11 8.20 -7.03 0.37
C THR A 11 7.85 -8.33 1.10
N SER A 12 6.75 -8.33 1.85
CA SER A 12 6.29 -9.52 2.59
C SER A 12 5.91 -10.67 1.65
N GLU A 13 6.07 -11.92 2.12
CA GLU A 13 5.72 -13.11 1.33
C GLU A 13 4.24 -13.13 0.93
N THR A 14 3.35 -12.68 1.81
CA THR A 14 1.92 -12.50 1.51
C THR A 14 1.71 -11.54 0.35
N THR A 15 2.37 -10.37 0.39
CA THR A 15 2.28 -9.39 -0.71
C THR A 15 2.85 -9.96 -2.01
N LYS A 16 3.99 -10.66 -1.95
CA LYS A 16 4.57 -11.35 -3.11
C LYS A 16 3.62 -12.39 -3.72
N GLN A 17 2.90 -13.13 -2.88
CA GLN A 17 1.89 -14.09 -3.33
C GLN A 17 0.78 -13.40 -4.11
N TYR A 18 0.17 -12.35 -3.57
CA TYR A 18 -0.91 -11.62 -4.25
C TYR A 18 -0.45 -10.93 -5.53
N LEU A 19 0.78 -10.39 -5.57
CA LEU A 19 1.35 -9.84 -6.79
C LEU A 19 1.56 -10.89 -7.87
N ARG A 20 1.98 -12.10 -7.49
CA ARG A 20 2.11 -13.22 -8.43
C ARG A 20 0.76 -13.62 -9.00
N GLU A 21 -0.27 -13.71 -8.16
CA GLU A 21 -1.63 -14.06 -8.60
C GLU A 21 -2.26 -12.94 -9.45
N ALA A 22 -1.95 -11.67 -9.17
CA ALA A 22 -2.37 -10.55 -10.01
C ALA A 22 -1.79 -10.68 -11.44
N LEU A 23 -0.48 -10.90 -11.55
CA LEU A 23 0.19 -11.04 -12.84
C LEU A 23 -0.30 -12.26 -13.63
N LYS A 24 -0.41 -13.42 -12.99
CA LYS A 24 -0.97 -14.62 -13.63
C LYS A 24 -2.39 -14.38 -14.14
N SER A 25 -3.24 -13.72 -13.34
CA SER A 25 -4.61 -13.42 -13.74
C SER A 25 -4.66 -12.47 -14.94
N TYR A 26 -3.76 -11.48 -15.00
CA TYR A 26 -3.63 -10.58 -16.14
C TYR A 26 -3.24 -11.34 -17.42
N GLU A 27 -2.26 -12.25 -17.32
CA GLU A 27 -1.80 -13.08 -18.45
C GLU A 27 -2.90 -14.01 -18.99
N GLN A 28 -3.87 -14.40 -18.15
CA GLN A 28 -5.03 -15.20 -18.52
C GLN A 28 -6.27 -14.35 -18.88
N GLU A 29 -6.09 -13.06 -19.14
CA GLU A 29 -7.15 -12.09 -19.49
C GLU A 29 -8.26 -11.97 -18.42
N CYS A 30 -7.97 -12.41 -17.19
CA CYS A 30 -8.87 -12.30 -16.04
C CYS A 30 -8.67 -10.96 -15.32
N PHE A 31 -8.93 -9.84 -16.03
CA PHE A 31 -8.59 -8.48 -15.58
C PHE A 31 -9.25 -8.06 -14.27
N LEU A 32 -10.49 -8.51 -14.01
CA LEU A 32 -11.16 -8.28 -12.74
C LEU A 32 -10.42 -8.98 -11.59
N ALA A 33 -10.07 -10.26 -11.77
CA ALA A 33 -9.33 -11.03 -10.77
C ALA A 33 -7.92 -10.46 -10.55
N SER A 34 -7.23 -10.08 -11.62
CA SER A 34 -5.93 -9.39 -11.56
C SER A 34 -6.01 -8.14 -10.69
N SER A 35 -7.00 -7.30 -10.96
CA SER A 35 -7.21 -6.07 -10.21
C SER A 35 -7.48 -6.38 -8.74
N VAL A 36 -8.36 -7.34 -8.43
CA VAL A 36 -8.63 -7.76 -7.04
C VAL A 36 -7.36 -8.17 -6.30
N MET A 37 -6.54 -9.03 -6.90
CA MET A 37 -5.28 -9.47 -6.29
C MET A 37 -4.30 -8.31 -6.09
N LEU A 38 -4.23 -7.38 -7.05
CA LEU A 38 -3.43 -6.17 -6.93
C LEU A 38 -3.88 -5.27 -5.78
N GLY A 39 -5.20 -5.13 -5.58
CA GLY A 39 -5.78 -4.39 -4.45
C GLY A 39 -5.40 -4.99 -3.11
N VAL A 40 -5.42 -6.33 -2.98
CA VAL A 40 -4.99 -7.01 -1.76
C VAL A 40 -3.48 -6.83 -1.51
N ALA A 41 -2.64 -6.91 -2.56
CA ALA A 41 -1.22 -6.62 -2.43
C ALA A 41 -0.94 -5.17 -2.00
N ALA A 42 -1.74 -4.22 -2.49
CA ALA A 42 -1.62 -2.81 -2.14
C ALA A 42 -2.02 -2.52 -0.70
N GLU A 43 -3.05 -3.20 -0.21
CA GLU A 43 -3.45 -3.18 1.19
C GLU A 43 -2.34 -3.72 2.09
N GLY A 44 -1.80 -4.91 1.78
CA GLY A 44 -0.69 -5.52 2.52
C GLY A 44 0.55 -4.63 2.60
N THR A 45 0.98 -4.08 1.46
CA THR A 45 2.12 -3.15 1.40
C THR A 45 1.89 -1.94 2.30
N SER A 46 0.69 -1.37 2.27
CA SER A 46 0.38 -0.15 3.02
C SER A 46 0.30 -0.40 4.52
N LEU A 47 -0.18 -1.57 4.94
CA LEU A 47 -0.15 -1.97 6.35
C LEU A 47 1.28 -2.20 6.85
N ASP A 48 2.12 -2.85 6.04
CA ASP A 48 3.53 -3.08 6.37
C ASP A 48 4.26 -1.73 6.57
N VAL A 49 4.04 -0.76 5.68
CA VAL A 49 4.64 0.58 5.80
C VAL A 49 4.06 1.36 6.99
N ALA A 50 2.75 1.24 7.24
CA ALA A 50 2.11 1.89 8.39
C ALA A 50 2.64 1.33 9.72
N ALA A 51 2.97 0.05 9.79
CA ALA A 51 3.61 -0.56 10.96
C ALA A 51 5.01 0.02 11.19
N SER A 52 5.84 0.12 10.16
CA SER A 52 7.16 0.78 10.26
C SER A 52 7.04 2.24 10.67
N PHE A 53 6.07 2.98 10.13
CA PHE A 53 5.79 4.36 10.52
C PHE A 53 5.39 4.48 12.01
N VAL A 54 4.56 3.57 12.52
CA VAL A 54 4.19 3.55 13.95
C VAL A 54 5.42 3.35 14.82
N SER A 55 6.31 2.43 14.42
CA SER A 55 7.57 2.21 15.13
C SER A 55 8.43 3.46 15.12
N TRP A 56 8.65 4.07 13.94
CA TRP A 56 9.44 5.28 13.77
C TRP A 56 8.92 6.48 14.59
N GLN A 57 7.61 6.72 14.61
CA GLN A 57 7.01 7.81 15.37
C GLN A 57 6.95 7.57 16.89
N GLY A 58 7.00 6.31 17.34
CA GLY A 58 6.86 5.95 18.75
C GLY A 58 5.51 6.36 19.38
N ARG A 59 5.56 6.94 20.59
CA ARG A 59 4.36 7.27 21.40
C ARG A 59 3.32 8.17 20.68
N PRO A 60 3.70 9.20 19.91
CA PRO A 60 2.79 9.95 19.05
C PRO A 60 1.85 9.08 18.17
N ALA A 61 2.31 7.92 17.72
CA ALA A 61 1.55 7.03 16.83
C ALA A 61 0.65 6.00 17.55
N HIS A 62 0.50 6.04 18.88
CA HIS A 62 -0.29 5.03 19.63
C HIS A 62 -1.74 4.88 19.13
N LYS A 63 -2.41 5.98 18.75
CA LYS A 63 -3.77 5.92 18.20
C LYS A 63 -3.82 5.23 16.83
N LEU A 64 -2.78 5.41 16.02
CA LEU A 64 -2.67 4.71 14.75
C LEU A 64 -2.45 3.22 14.99
N LYS A 65 -1.51 2.86 15.89
CA LYS A 65 -1.26 1.49 16.29
C LYS A 65 -2.55 0.76 16.68
N ALA A 66 -3.31 1.36 17.61
CA ALA A 66 -4.59 0.81 18.05
C ALA A 66 -5.62 0.67 16.90
N THR A 67 -5.60 1.59 15.92
CA THR A 67 -6.45 1.50 14.73
C THR A 67 -6.04 0.36 13.80
N LEU A 68 -4.74 0.18 13.58
CA LEU A 68 -4.19 -0.88 12.72
C LEU A 68 -4.45 -2.27 13.32
N GLU A 69 -4.31 -2.42 14.63
CA GLU A 69 -4.51 -3.68 15.37
C GLU A 69 -6.00 -4.04 15.53
N ASN A 70 -6.92 -3.08 15.36
CA ASN A 70 -8.34 -3.34 15.49
C ASN A 70 -8.89 -4.15 14.30
N SER A 71 -9.21 -5.42 14.53
CA SER A 71 -9.78 -6.33 13.51
C SER A 71 -11.18 -5.95 13.04
N LYS A 72 -11.92 -5.14 13.81
CA LYS A 72 -13.28 -4.67 13.45
C LYS A 72 -13.25 -3.46 12.51
N GLN A 73 -12.10 -2.83 12.31
CA GLN A 73 -11.98 -1.67 11.44
C GLN A 73 -11.76 -2.07 9.98
N PHE A 74 -12.44 -1.39 9.07
CA PHE A 74 -12.24 -1.56 7.65
C PHE A 74 -10.83 -1.10 7.24
N TYR A 75 -10.19 -1.85 6.34
CA TYR A 75 -8.85 -1.50 5.84
C TYR A 75 -8.78 -0.13 5.20
N VAL A 76 -9.80 0.29 4.44
CA VAL A 76 -9.86 1.65 3.87
C VAL A 76 -9.76 2.70 4.98
N TYR A 77 -10.45 2.50 6.10
CA TYR A 77 -10.36 3.39 7.25
C TYR A 77 -8.96 3.39 7.88
N LYS A 78 -8.35 2.21 8.06
CA LYS A 78 -6.96 2.08 8.55
C LYS A 78 -5.98 2.88 7.70
N LEU A 79 -6.11 2.77 6.37
CA LEU A 79 -5.23 3.47 5.44
C LEU A 79 -5.47 4.99 5.41
N GLN A 80 -6.72 5.45 5.48
CA GLN A 80 -7.01 6.87 5.63
C GLN A 80 -6.42 7.46 6.93
N GLN A 81 -6.45 6.70 8.02
CA GLN A 81 -5.84 7.10 9.29
C GLN A 81 -4.32 7.12 9.22
N PHE A 82 -3.71 6.23 8.46
CA PHE A 82 -2.28 6.24 8.16
C PHE A 82 -1.89 7.44 7.29
N GLU A 83 -2.58 7.64 6.16
CA GLU A 83 -2.37 8.76 5.24
C GLU A 83 -2.36 10.11 5.96
N ALA A 84 -3.40 10.39 6.77
CA ALA A 84 -3.51 11.64 7.50
C ALA A 84 -2.31 11.90 8.43
N ARG A 85 -1.76 10.84 9.05
CA ARG A 85 -0.61 10.95 9.94
C ARG A 85 0.71 11.07 9.19
N LEU A 86 0.82 10.37 8.07
CA LEU A 86 1.99 10.47 7.20
C LEU A 86 2.12 11.88 6.60
N ILE A 87 1.01 12.48 6.17
CA ILE A 87 0.96 13.88 5.71
C ILE A 87 1.35 14.84 6.84
N ALA A 88 0.81 14.64 8.05
CA ALA A 88 1.16 15.47 9.20
C ALA A 88 2.64 15.37 9.57
N ALA A 89 3.26 14.21 9.38
CA ALA A 89 4.68 13.95 9.65
C ALA A 89 5.62 14.37 8.51
N ARG A 90 5.12 14.93 7.40
CA ARG A 90 5.92 15.24 6.20
C ARG A 90 7.15 16.09 6.48
N GLY A 91 7.08 16.99 7.46
CA GLY A 91 8.20 17.88 7.83
C GLY A 91 9.35 17.16 8.52
N SER A 92 9.14 15.94 8.97
CA SER A 92 10.14 15.07 9.62
C SER A 92 10.63 13.96 8.68
N ILE A 93 10.27 14.02 7.40
CA ILE A 93 10.66 13.05 6.36
C ILE A 93 11.54 13.78 5.32
N PRO A 94 12.64 13.16 4.84
CA PRO A 94 13.50 13.74 3.83
C PRO A 94 12.71 14.25 2.60
N PRO A 95 13.08 15.41 2.01
CA PRO A 95 12.35 16.00 0.88
C PRO A 95 12.13 15.04 -0.29
N ASP A 96 13.12 14.23 -0.64
CA ASP A 96 13.04 13.26 -1.76
C ASP A 96 12.04 12.12 -1.48
N LEU A 97 11.77 11.83 -0.20
CA LEU A 97 10.79 10.85 0.25
C LEU A 97 9.42 11.47 0.49
N SER A 98 9.35 12.71 0.99
CA SER A 98 8.10 13.44 1.22
C SER A 98 7.47 13.99 -0.05
N GLU A 99 8.26 14.22 -1.09
CA GLU A 99 7.74 14.61 -2.40
C GLU A 99 6.82 13.51 -2.97
N ASN A 100 5.64 13.94 -3.45
CA ASN A 100 4.62 13.09 -4.05
C ASN A 100 4.07 11.98 -3.13
N ILE A 101 4.19 12.08 -1.79
CA ILE A 101 3.57 11.10 -0.87
C ILE A 101 2.05 11.00 -1.08
N GLU A 102 1.37 12.14 -1.06
CA GLU A 102 -0.10 12.23 -1.20
C GLU A 102 -0.63 11.55 -2.47
N PRO A 103 -0.14 11.86 -3.68
CA PRO A 103 -0.62 11.20 -4.89
C PRO A 103 -0.31 9.70 -4.90
N ASN A 104 0.85 9.26 -4.38
CA ASN A 104 1.19 7.84 -4.31
C ASN A 104 0.23 7.04 -3.41
N ILE A 105 -0.16 7.60 -2.26
CA ILE A 105 -1.10 6.96 -1.34
C ILE A 105 -2.52 7.04 -1.88
N THR A 106 -2.91 8.17 -2.47
CA THR A 106 -4.21 8.34 -3.13
C THR A 106 -4.42 7.28 -4.20
N THR A 107 -3.40 7.05 -5.03
CA THR A 107 -3.38 5.96 -6.01
C THR A 107 -3.64 4.59 -5.39
N VAL A 108 -2.95 4.25 -4.30
CA VAL A 108 -3.14 2.97 -3.62
C VAL A 108 -4.55 2.85 -3.05
N LEU A 109 -5.07 3.92 -2.45
CA LEU A 109 -6.45 3.97 -1.96
C LEU A 109 -7.47 3.82 -3.09
N GLN A 110 -7.22 4.41 -4.26
CA GLN A 110 -8.08 4.26 -5.44
C GLN A 110 -8.10 2.81 -5.93
N LEU A 111 -6.95 2.16 -6.02
CA LEU A 111 -6.85 0.75 -6.39
C LEU A 111 -7.64 -0.13 -5.41
N ILE A 112 -7.44 0.06 -4.10
CA ILE A 112 -8.16 -0.71 -3.06
C ILE A 112 -9.68 -0.48 -3.14
N ARG A 113 -10.12 0.75 -3.43
CA ARG A 113 -11.54 1.07 -3.59
C ARG A 113 -12.13 0.44 -4.84
N LEU A 114 -11.45 0.53 -5.99
CA LEU A 114 -11.86 -0.11 -7.24
C LEU A 114 -12.06 -1.62 -7.04
N THR A 115 -11.13 -2.26 -6.34
CA THR A 115 -11.15 -3.72 -6.18
C THR A 115 -12.16 -4.19 -5.14
N ARG A 116 -12.45 -3.39 -4.13
CA ARG A 116 -13.30 -3.82 -3.00
C ARG A 116 -14.76 -3.40 -3.16
N ASN A 117 -15.00 -2.22 -3.76
CA ASN A 117 -16.36 -1.72 -3.99
C ASN A 117 -16.91 -2.21 -5.33
N ASP A 118 -16.11 -2.30 -6.39
CA ASP A 118 -16.65 -2.63 -7.73
C ASP A 118 -16.57 -4.11 -8.08
N ALA A 119 -15.65 -4.88 -7.49
CA ALA A 119 -15.59 -6.35 -7.70
C ALA A 119 -16.49 -7.14 -6.73
N GLY A 120 -16.79 -6.57 -5.56
CA GLY A 120 -17.63 -7.19 -4.52
C GLY A 120 -19.12 -6.90 -4.67
N TYR A 121 -19.49 -5.84 -5.38
CA TYR A 121 -20.85 -5.58 -5.81
C TYR A 121 -20.98 -5.95 -7.30
N PRO A 122 -22.04 -6.66 -7.72
CA PRO A 122 -22.30 -6.90 -9.13
C PRO A 122 -22.74 -5.59 -9.82
N THR A 123 -21.81 -4.66 -9.96
CA THR A 123 -21.99 -3.34 -10.60
C THR A 123 -21.99 -3.44 -12.13
N GLY A 124 -21.50 -4.55 -12.67
CA GLY A 124 -21.30 -4.74 -14.11
C GLY A 124 -20.11 -3.96 -14.67
N ARG A 125 -19.30 -3.31 -13.82
CA ARG A 125 -18.10 -2.58 -14.26
C ARG A 125 -17.11 -3.56 -14.86
N ARG A 126 -16.82 -3.39 -16.15
CA ARG A 126 -15.78 -4.15 -16.86
C ARG A 126 -14.46 -3.43 -16.68
N ILE A 127 -13.46 -4.16 -16.21
CA ILE A 127 -12.06 -3.73 -16.27
C ILE A 127 -11.52 -4.35 -17.55
N ASP A 128 -11.07 -3.51 -18.48
CA ASP A 128 -10.41 -3.98 -19.69
C ASP A 128 -8.90 -4.16 -19.50
N ALA A 129 -8.23 -4.61 -20.56
CA ALA A 129 -6.79 -4.89 -20.53
C ALA A 129 -5.96 -3.63 -20.24
N GLU A 130 -6.39 -2.48 -20.75
CA GLU A 130 -5.67 -1.21 -20.62
C GLU A 130 -5.80 -0.69 -19.19
N ASP A 131 -7.01 -0.61 -18.65
CA ASP A 131 -7.27 -0.22 -17.26
C ASP A 131 -6.49 -1.11 -16.28
N CYS A 132 -6.49 -2.43 -16.52
CA CYS A 132 -5.77 -3.37 -15.68
C CYS A 132 -4.24 -3.18 -15.77
N TYR A 133 -3.72 -2.95 -16.97
CA TYR A 133 -2.31 -2.67 -17.19
C TYR A 133 -1.88 -1.36 -16.51
N GLN A 134 -2.65 -0.29 -16.67
CA GLN A 134 -2.39 0.98 -16.01
C GLN A 134 -2.36 0.83 -14.49
N ASN A 135 -3.31 0.08 -13.92
CA ASN A 135 -3.32 -0.23 -12.49
C ASN A 135 -2.03 -0.94 -12.03
N LEU A 136 -1.55 -1.93 -12.79
CA LEU A 136 -0.30 -2.64 -12.51
C LEU A 136 0.92 -1.70 -12.55
N VAL A 137 1.02 -0.86 -13.57
CA VAL A 137 2.13 0.09 -13.74
C VAL A 137 2.15 1.13 -12.62
N VAL A 138 1.00 1.73 -12.36
CA VAL A 138 0.82 2.76 -11.34
C VAL A 138 1.13 2.18 -9.97
N TYR A 139 0.61 0.98 -9.65
CA TYR A 139 0.95 0.29 -8.41
C TYR A 139 2.44 0.00 -8.28
N ALA A 140 3.12 -0.46 -9.34
CA ALA A 140 4.53 -0.77 -9.29
C ALA A 140 5.40 0.46 -8.95
N ASN A 141 4.96 1.66 -9.30
CA ASN A 141 5.62 2.91 -8.92
C ASN A 141 5.34 3.26 -7.44
N SER A 142 4.07 3.20 -7.02
CA SER A 142 3.67 3.44 -5.63
C SER A 142 4.33 2.46 -4.66
N HIS A 143 4.41 1.17 -5.02
CA HIS A 143 5.03 0.13 -4.22
C HIS A 143 6.50 0.44 -3.92
N ARG A 144 7.26 0.86 -4.94
CA ARG A 144 8.66 1.27 -4.78
C ARG A 144 8.80 2.47 -3.84
N LYS A 145 7.94 3.49 -3.99
CA LYS A 145 7.97 4.68 -3.11
C LYS A 145 7.62 4.33 -1.66
N LEU A 146 6.58 3.52 -1.45
CA LEU A 146 6.16 3.06 -0.13
C LEU A 146 7.28 2.25 0.54
N HIS A 147 7.96 1.38 -0.18
CA HIS A 147 9.10 0.63 0.37
C HIS A 147 10.28 1.53 0.74
N ARG A 148 10.60 2.57 -0.05
CA ARG A 148 11.61 3.56 0.35
C ARG A 148 11.24 4.28 1.64
N LEU A 149 9.96 4.59 1.86
CA LEU A 149 9.48 5.16 3.13
C LEU A 149 9.62 4.14 4.27
N LYS A 150 9.24 2.89 4.03
CA LYS A 150 9.38 1.80 4.99
C LYS A 150 10.83 1.62 5.44
N ASP A 151 11.76 1.58 4.48
CA ASP A 151 13.19 1.42 4.77
C ASP A 151 13.72 2.61 5.59
N TYR A 152 13.34 3.84 5.24
CA TYR A 152 13.67 5.03 6.05
C TYR A 152 13.15 4.92 7.50
N PHE A 153 11.88 4.52 7.68
CA PHE A 153 11.27 4.36 9.00
C PHE A 153 11.94 3.25 9.82
N ASP A 154 12.30 2.13 9.19
CA ASP A 154 12.98 1.01 9.83
C ASP A 154 14.41 1.39 10.25
N GLU A 155 15.12 2.18 9.44
CA GLU A 155 16.50 2.61 9.71
C GLU A 155 16.60 3.70 10.78
N HIS A 156 15.59 4.56 10.89
CA HIS A 156 15.57 5.70 11.80
C HIS A 156 14.65 5.48 13.00
N PHE A 157 14.43 4.22 13.39
CA PHE A 157 13.66 3.88 14.57
C PHE A 157 14.28 4.52 15.83
N ASP A 158 13.62 5.54 16.38
CA ASP A 158 14.01 6.14 17.65
C ASP A 158 13.72 5.15 18.79
N ALA A 159 14.78 4.50 19.28
CA ALA A 159 14.74 3.65 20.47
C ALA A 159 14.57 4.44 21.78
N GLU A 160 14.52 5.78 21.72
CA GLU A 160 14.43 6.65 22.90
C GLU A 160 13.00 6.79 23.44
N GLN A 161 12.31 5.70 23.83
CA GLN A 161 11.21 5.73 24.82
C GLN A 161 11.04 4.37 25.55
N SER A 162 12.13 3.77 26.04
CA SER A 162 12.06 2.80 27.15
C SER A 162 12.33 3.50 28.48
#